data_AF-B0VHA5-F1
#
_entry.id   AF-B0VHA5-F1
#
_cell.length_a   1.000
_cell.length_b   1.000
_cell.length_c   1.000
_cell.angle_alpha   90.00
_cell.angle_beta   90.00
_cell.angle_gamma   90.00
#
_symmetry.space_group_name_H-M   'P 1'
#
loop_
_entity.id
_entity.type
_entity.pdbx_description
1 polymer ?
#
loop_
_entity_poly.entity_id
_entity_poly.type
_entity_poly.pdbx_seq_one_letter_code
_entity_poly.pdbx_strand_id
1 'polypeptide(L)'
;MKVKFKYGIRTYSGTLDELTFGSYFKDRVCIARRYVVPRLTDQNDLIGSKMKNLAVIYGDVSESYKVELKQYAAMHSILTPKGKLPATAYALWVKMMFQFASADAEHIDLSTLTYSDLQTVGDDILSISSAVSNGFMDNVPGADKLTANM
;
A
#
# COMPACT_ATOMS: atom_id res chain seq x y z
N MET A 1 15.34 23.50 -14.45
CA MET A 1 15.41 24.54 -15.51
C MET A 1 14.55 24.14 -16.69
N LYS A 2 13.86 25.07 -17.36
CA LYS A 2 13.11 24.75 -18.60
C LYS A 2 14.12 24.45 -19.72
N VAL A 3 13.91 23.37 -20.46
CA VAL A 3 14.80 22.95 -21.55
C VAL A 3 14.05 22.88 -22.88
N LYS A 4 14.75 23.16 -23.97
CA LYS A 4 14.26 23.01 -25.34
C LYS A 4 15.15 22.00 -26.06
N PHE A 5 14.55 21.05 -26.73
CA PHE A 5 15.27 20.05 -27.53
C PHE A 5 15.36 20.50 -29.00
N LYS A 6 16.34 19.96 -29.72
CA LYS A 6 16.46 20.09 -31.18
C LYS A 6 15.58 19.03 -31.88
N TYR A 7 15.44 19.15 -33.19
CA TYR A 7 14.78 18.15 -34.05
C TYR A 7 13.29 17.91 -33.79
N GLY A 8 12.55 18.94 -33.36
CA GLY A 8 11.09 18.86 -33.19
C GLY A 8 10.62 18.06 -31.98
N ILE A 9 11.53 17.62 -31.10
CA ILE A 9 11.17 16.97 -29.83
C ILE A 9 10.56 18.03 -28.90
N ARG A 10 9.29 17.84 -28.52
CA ARG A 10 8.54 18.82 -27.73
C ARG A 10 8.80 18.68 -26.23
N THR A 11 8.77 17.45 -25.72
CA THR A 11 9.11 17.09 -24.34
C THR A 11 9.70 15.68 -24.29
N TYR A 12 10.36 15.36 -23.18
CA TYR A 12 10.93 14.05 -22.89
C TYR A 12 10.73 13.76 -21.40
N SER A 13 10.50 12.49 -21.06
CA SER A 13 10.40 12.02 -19.68
C SER A 13 11.38 10.87 -19.51
N GLY A 14 12.32 11.00 -18.59
CA GLY A 14 13.38 10.02 -18.39
C GLY A 14 14.63 10.62 -17.78
N THR A 15 15.59 9.77 -17.43
CA THR A 15 16.90 10.20 -16.96
C THR A 15 17.94 9.80 -18.01
N LEU A 16 18.76 10.75 -18.42
CA LEU A 16 19.90 10.54 -19.31
C LEU A 16 21.13 11.14 -18.61
N ASP A 17 22.15 10.31 -18.38
CA ASP A 17 23.32 10.65 -17.57
C ASP A 17 22.93 11.29 -16.22
N GLU A 18 23.48 12.45 -15.89
CA GLU A 18 23.19 13.20 -14.67
C GLU A 18 21.98 14.13 -14.79
N LEU A 19 21.11 13.96 -15.79
CA LEU A 19 19.93 14.82 -16.00
C LEU A 19 18.64 14.01 -16.02
N THR A 20 17.71 14.38 -15.15
CA THR A 20 16.33 13.90 -15.19
C THR A 20 15.44 14.95 -15.85
N PHE A 21 14.72 14.51 -16.86
CA PHE A 21 13.73 15.27 -17.61
C PHE A 21 12.33 14.86 -17.16
N GLY A 22 11.51 15.86 -16.83
CA GLY A 22 10.10 15.69 -16.57
C GLY A 22 9.27 16.43 -17.61
N SER A 23 8.22 15.77 -18.10
CA SER A 23 7.20 16.40 -18.93
C SER A 23 6.08 16.97 -18.07
N TYR A 24 5.72 18.23 -18.31
CA TYR A 24 4.70 18.97 -17.55
C TYR A 24 3.71 19.68 -18.48
N PHE A 25 2.57 20.07 -17.91
CA PHE A 25 1.50 20.81 -18.60
C PHE A 25 0.98 20.12 -19.87
N LYS A 26 0.79 18.79 -19.82
CA LYS A 26 0.39 17.95 -20.97
C LYS A 26 1.39 18.06 -22.12
N ASP A 27 2.64 17.69 -21.84
CA ASP A 27 3.72 17.64 -22.85
C ASP A 27 4.04 18.98 -23.54
N ARG A 28 3.81 20.08 -22.83
CA ARG A 28 4.11 21.45 -23.31
C ARG A 28 5.38 22.04 -22.70
N VAL A 29 5.80 21.58 -21.53
CA VAL A 29 6.98 22.09 -20.84
C VAL A 29 7.84 20.92 -20.42
N CYS A 30 9.11 20.92 -20.82
CA CYS A 30 10.10 20.02 -20.27
C CYS A 30 10.97 20.76 -19.25
N ILE A 31 11.11 20.18 -18.07
CA ILE A 31 12.01 20.67 -17.03
C ILE A 31 13.10 19.63 -16.85
N ALA A 32 14.36 20.04 -17.01
CA ALA A 32 15.51 19.24 -16.64
C ALA A 32 16.03 19.66 -15.27
N ARG A 33 16.44 18.68 -14.47
CA ARG A 33 17.17 18.86 -13.21
C ARG A 33 18.33 17.89 -13.18
N ARG A 34 19.34 18.22 -12.39
CA ARG A 34 20.39 17.24 -12.07
C ARG A 34 19.75 16.03 -11.41
N TYR A 35 20.15 14.83 -11.84
CA TYR A 35 19.80 13.61 -11.16
C TYR A 35 20.41 13.64 -9.77
N VAL A 36 19.56 13.44 -8.78
CA VAL A 36 19.94 13.39 -7.37
C VAL A 36 19.15 12.24 -6.78
N VAL A 37 19.86 11.26 -6.24
CA VAL A 37 19.26 10.19 -5.45
C VAL A 37 18.91 10.79 -4.08
N PRO A 38 17.65 10.71 -3.62
CA PRO A 38 17.30 11.12 -2.27
C PRO A 38 18.14 10.39 -1.24
N ARG A 39 18.55 11.09 -0.17
CA ARG A 39 19.22 10.44 0.96
C ARG A 39 18.21 9.55 1.68
N LEU A 40 18.58 8.30 1.95
CA LEU A 40 17.80 7.43 2.83
C LEU A 40 17.73 8.06 4.22
N THR A 41 16.53 8.07 4.79
CA THR A 41 16.27 8.52 6.16
C THR A 41 15.91 7.33 7.03
N ASP A 42 16.03 7.48 8.34
CA ASP A 42 15.62 6.46 9.32
C ASP A 42 14.15 6.06 9.12
N GLN A 43 13.30 6.99 8.68
CA GLN A 43 11.91 6.70 8.34
C GLN A 43 11.78 5.74 7.12
N ASN A 44 12.66 5.86 6.12
CA ASN A 44 12.67 4.91 5.00
C ASN A 44 13.01 3.50 5.46
N ASP A 45 14.00 3.37 6.34
CA ASP A 45 14.40 2.09 6.90
C ASP A 45 13.30 1.48 7.78
N LEU A 46 12.65 2.31 8.60
CA LEU A 46 11.53 1.89 9.44
C LEU A 46 10.33 1.40 8.62
N ILE A 47 9.90 2.16 7.61
CA ILE A 47 8.81 1.72 6.72
C ILE A 47 9.22 0.44 5.97
N GLY A 48 10.47 0.37 5.49
CA GLY A 48 11.01 -0.81 4.83
C GLY A 48 10.98 -2.05 5.73
N SER A 49 11.35 -1.91 7.00
CA SER A 49 11.31 -3.00 7.99
C SER A 49 9.88 -3.50 8.23
N LYS A 50 8.94 -2.57 8.49
CA LYS A 50 7.52 -2.90 8.68
C LYS A 50 6.94 -3.65 7.48
N MET A 51 7.18 -3.15 6.27
CA MET A 51 6.66 -3.79 5.05
C MET A 51 7.26 -5.17 4.81
N LYS A 52 8.56 -5.36 5.07
CA LYS A 52 9.21 -6.68 4.97
C LYS A 52 8.60 -7.66 5.97
N ASN A 53 8.42 -7.25 7.22
CA ASN A 53 7.83 -8.10 8.25
C ASN A 53 6.38 -8.49 7.90
N LEU A 54 5.56 -7.51 7.50
CA LEU A 54 4.19 -7.74 7.04
C LEU A 54 4.12 -8.70 5.84
N ALA A 55 5.06 -8.64 4.91
CA ALA A 55 5.10 -9.58 3.79
C ALA A 55 5.35 -11.03 4.24
N VAL A 56 6.20 -11.23 5.27
CA VAL A 56 6.44 -12.55 5.88
C VAL A 56 5.18 -13.08 6.54
N ILE A 57 4.56 -12.27 7.41
CA ILE A 57 3.31 -12.64 8.10
C ILE A 57 2.22 -12.99 7.09
N TYR A 58 2.03 -12.18 6.04
CA TYR A 58 1.06 -12.47 4.99
C TYR A 58 1.34 -13.80 4.28
N GLY A 59 2.61 -14.22 4.19
CA GLY A 59 3.00 -15.54 3.72
C GLY A 59 2.40 -16.66 4.56
N ASP A 60 2.42 -16.52 5.88
CA ASP A 60 1.99 -17.52 6.87
C ASP A 60 0.47 -17.57 7.07
N VAL A 61 -0.25 -16.50 6.71
CA VAL A 61 -1.72 -16.44 6.77
C VAL A 61 -2.38 -17.53 5.92
N SER A 62 -3.50 -18.06 6.42
CA SER A 62 -4.24 -19.16 5.80
C SER A 62 -4.69 -18.85 4.35
N GLU A 63 -4.69 -19.87 3.48
CA GLU A 63 -5.11 -19.68 2.08
C GLU A 63 -6.60 -19.31 1.97
N SER A 64 -7.44 -19.86 2.87
CA SER A 64 -8.85 -19.49 2.98
C SER A 64 -9.04 -17.99 3.21
N TYR A 65 -8.25 -17.42 4.12
CA TYR A 65 -8.29 -15.99 4.40
C TYR A 65 -7.81 -15.17 3.21
N LYS A 66 -6.75 -15.61 2.51
CA LYS A 66 -6.26 -14.94 1.28
C LYS A 66 -7.31 -14.95 0.16
N VAL A 67 -8.09 -16.02 0.04
CA VAL A 67 -9.20 -16.09 -0.92
C VAL A 67 -10.30 -15.09 -0.55
N GLU A 68 -10.71 -15.03 0.72
CA GLU A 68 -11.70 -14.05 1.17
C GLU A 68 -11.20 -12.60 1.02
N LEU A 69 -9.91 -12.33 1.25
CA LEU A 69 -9.33 -11.01 1.00
C LEU A 69 -9.38 -10.61 -0.49
N LYS A 70 -9.19 -11.57 -1.40
CA LYS A 70 -9.36 -11.32 -2.84
C LYS A 70 -10.82 -11.03 -3.18
N GLN A 71 -11.77 -11.71 -2.55
CA GLN A 71 -13.19 -11.43 -2.70
C GLN A 71 -13.53 -10.04 -2.17
N TYR A 72 -13.06 -9.69 -0.97
CA TYR A 72 -13.22 -8.36 -0.40
C TYR A 72 -12.63 -7.29 -1.31
N ALA A 73 -11.43 -7.49 -1.87
CA ALA A 73 -10.82 -6.54 -2.79
C ALA A 73 -11.67 -6.30 -4.05
N ALA A 74 -12.30 -7.35 -4.58
CA ALA A 74 -13.23 -7.22 -5.70
C ALA A 74 -14.48 -6.40 -5.31
N MET A 75 -15.04 -6.61 -4.12
CA MET A 75 -16.16 -5.82 -3.61
C MET A 75 -15.75 -4.35 -3.37
N HIS A 76 -14.59 -4.12 -2.78
CA HIS A 76 -14.03 -2.80 -2.48
C HIS A 76 -13.79 -1.96 -3.72
N SER A 77 -13.57 -2.60 -4.88
CA SER A 77 -13.37 -1.91 -6.16
C SER A 77 -14.51 -0.94 -6.53
N ILE A 78 -15.73 -1.14 -6.01
CA ILE A 78 -16.89 -0.24 -6.19
C ILE A 78 -16.59 1.16 -5.62
N LEU A 79 -15.80 1.24 -4.55
CA LEU A 79 -15.37 2.50 -3.93
C LEU A 79 -14.21 3.17 -4.68
N THR A 80 -13.63 2.52 -5.68
CA THR A 80 -12.50 3.05 -6.43
C THR A 80 -12.96 4.17 -7.38
N PRO A 81 -12.39 5.38 -7.30
CA PRO A 81 -12.74 6.47 -8.21
C PRO A 81 -12.47 6.11 -9.68
N LYS A 82 -13.33 6.58 -10.59
CA LYS A 82 -13.16 6.36 -12.03
C LYS A 82 -11.77 6.78 -12.51
N GLY A 83 -11.11 5.89 -13.27
CA GLY A 83 -9.77 6.12 -13.81
C GLY A 83 -8.62 5.84 -12.84
N LYS A 84 -8.91 5.35 -11.63
CA LYS A 84 -7.89 4.84 -10.70
C LYS A 84 -7.86 3.31 -10.71
N LEU A 85 -6.71 2.75 -10.36
CA LEU A 85 -6.55 1.32 -10.18
C LEU A 85 -7.18 0.88 -8.85
N PRO A 86 -7.94 -0.23 -8.83
CA PRO A 86 -8.46 -0.78 -7.59
C PRO A 86 -7.33 -1.31 -6.71
N ALA A 87 -7.54 -1.29 -5.39
CA ALA A 87 -6.59 -1.83 -4.43
C ALA A 87 -6.51 -3.36 -4.53
N THR A 88 -5.31 -3.91 -4.31
CA THR A 88 -5.10 -5.37 -4.27
C THR A 88 -5.41 -5.92 -2.87
N ALA A 89 -5.66 -7.24 -2.78
CA ALA A 89 -5.86 -7.93 -1.51
C ALA A 89 -4.73 -7.65 -0.49
N TYR A 90 -3.47 -7.73 -0.93
CA TYR A 90 -2.32 -7.43 -0.09
C TYR A 90 -2.29 -5.95 0.35
N ALA A 91 -2.58 -5.00 -0.56
CA ALA A 91 -2.58 -3.58 -0.22
C ALA A 91 -3.67 -3.24 0.83
N LEU A 92 -4.84 -3.87 0.72
CA LEU A 92 -5.94 -3.72 1.69
C LEU A 92 -5.57 -4.32 3.04
N TRP A 93 -4.95 -5.50 3.04
CA TRP A 93 -4.47 -6.13 4.27
C TRP A 93 -3.38 -5.31 4.96
N VAL A 94 -2.41 -4.77 4.21
CA VAL A 94 -1.40 -3.85 4.76
C VAL A 94 -2.07 -2.60 5.35
N LYS A 95 -3.02 -1.99 4.65
CA LYS A 95 -3.77 -0.83 5.17
C LYS A 95 -4.45 -1.15 6.50
N MET A 96 -5.09 -2.31 6.60
CA MET A 96 -5.71 -2.80 7.84
C MET A 96 -4.68 -2.96 8.97
N MET A 97 -3.52 -3.56 8.70
CA MET A 97 -2.45 -3.71 9.72
C MET A 97 -1.95 -2.36 10.24
N PHE A 98 -1.80 -1.36 9.37
CA PHE A 98 -1.43 -0.01 9.79
C PHE A 98 -2.53 0.67 10.61
N GLN A 99 -3.81 0.44 10.31
CA GLN A 99 -4.91 0.96 11.13
C GLN A 99 -4.98 0.27 12.49
N PHE A 100 -4.81 -1.05 12.52
CA PHE A 100 -4.71 -1.84 13.76
C PHE A 100 -3.59 -1.33 14.66
N ALA A 101 -2.37 -1.20 14.12
CA ALA A 101 -1.25 -0.65 14.88
C ALA A 101 -1.42 0.83 15.26
N SER A 102 -2.24 1.60 14.54
CA SER A 102 -2.54 2.99 14.92
C SER A 102 -3.56 3.09 16.05
N ALA A 103 -4.44 2.09 16.18
CA ALA A 103 -5.41 2.04 17.27
C ALA A 103 -4.76 1.69 18.61
N ASP A 104 -3.69 0.90 18.60
CA ASP A 104 -2.88 0.61 19.78
C ASP A 104 -1.38 0.76 19.49
N ALA A 105 -0.96 2.02 19.32
CA ALA A 105 0.41 2.37 18.94
C ALA A 105 1.45 2.14 20.05
N GLU A 106 1.03 1.93 21.30
CA GLU A 106 1.92 1.68 22.44
C GLU A 106 2.31 0.20 22.53
N HIS A 107 1.43 -0.71 22.13
CA HIS A 107 1.64 -2.15 22.27
C HIS A 107 1.91 -2.87 20.94
N ILE A 108 1.52 -2.29 19.80
CA ILE A 108 1.66 -2.92 18.49
C ILE A 108 2.78 -2.26 17.68
N ASP A 109 3.93 -2.93 17.58
CA ASP A 109 4.96 -2.59 16.59
C ASP A 109 4.98 -3.57 15.42
N LEU A 110 4.55 -3.08 14.25
CA LEU A 110 4.59 -3.82 12.98
C LEU A 110 6.00 -4.27 12.56
N SER A 111 7.06 -3.71 13.14
CA SER A 111 8.44 -4.11 12.82
C SER A 111 8.86 -5.43 13.48
N THR A 112 8.25 -5.77 14.62
CA THR A 112 8.56 -6.97 15.42
C THR A 112 7.38 -7.93 15.57
N LEU A 113 6.18 -7.52 15.18
CA LEU A 113 4.96 -8.31 15.25
C LEU A 113 5.14 -9.69 14.60
N THR A 114 4.66 -10.75 15.24
CA THR A 114 4.67 -12.10 14.70
C THR A 114 3.26 -12.59 14.37
N TYR A 115 3.15 -13.66 13.59
CA TYR A 115 1.86 -14.29 13.31
C TYR A 115 1.19 -14.84 14.59
N SER A 116 1.97 -15.38 15.53
CA SER A 116 1.44 -15.84 16.84
C SER A 116 0.88 -14.69 17.68
N ASP A 117 1.48 -13.50 17.61
CA ASP A 117 0.96 -12.32 18.30
C ASP A 117 -0.40 -11.91 17.73
N LEU A 118 -0.54 -11.96 16.39
CA LEU A 118 -1.83 -11.70 15.73
C LEU A 118 -2.92 -12.70 16.13
N GLN A 119 -2.57 -13.97 16.36
CA GLN A 119 -3.55 -14.95 16.85
C GLN A 119 -3.96 -14.74 18.31
N THR A 120 -3.17 -14.01 19.09
CA THR A 120 -3.41 -13.79 20.53
C THR A 120 -4.06 -12.44 20.81
N VAL A 121 -3.66 -11.41 20.08
CA VAL A 121 -4.04 -10.00 20.33
C VAL A 121 -4.89 -9.44 19.17
N GLY A 122 -4.95 -10.14 18.04
CA GLY A 122 -5.62 -9.69 16.82
C GLY A 122 -7.05 -10.17 16.65
N ASP A 123 -7.79 -10.46 17.73
CA ASP A 123 -9.19 -10.89 17.67
C ASP A 123 -10.05 -9.92 16.84
N ASP A 124 -9.73 -8.64 16.90
CA ASP A 124 -10.47 -7.59 16.20
C ASP A 124 -10.27 -7.58 14.67
N ILE A 125 -9.21 -8.23 14.19
CA ILE A 125 -8.83 -8.31 12.77
C ILE A 125 -8.74 -9.75 12.25
N LEU A 126 -9.02 -10.75 13.11
CA LEU A 126 -8.87 -12.18 12.84
C LEU A 126 -9.59 -12.64 11.56
N SER A 127 -10.78 -12.08 11.33
CA SER A 127 -11.56 -12.23 10.11
C SER A 127 -11.79 -10.88 9.44
N ILE A 128 -12.11 -10.88 8.14
CA ILE A 128 -12.41 -9.63 7.41
C ILE A 128 -13.70 -8.99 7.95
N SER A 129 -14.69 -9.81 8.31
CA SER A 129 -15.92 -9.35 8.95
C SER A 129 -15.66 -8.64 10.28
N SER A 130 -14.78 -9.21 11.13
CA SER A 130 -14.34 -8.57 12.37
C SER A 130 -13.64 -7.24 12.09
N ALA A 131 -12.70 -7.22 11.14
CA ALA A 131 -11.94 -6.02 10.79
C ALA A 131 -12.83 -4.88 10.28
N VAL A 132 -13.86 -5.19 9.50
CA VAL A 132 -14.85 -4.20 9.04
C VAL A 132 -15.72 -3.71 10.20
N SER A 133 -16.18 -4.62 11.06
CA SER A 133 -17.03 -4.29 12.22
C SER A 133 -16.32 -3.38 13.22
N ASN A 134 -15.01 -3.59 13.41
CA ASN A 134 -14.15 -2.80 14.28
C ASN A 134 -13.60 -1.53 13.61
N GLY A 135 -13.93 -1.28 12.34
CA GLY A 135 -13.56 -0.04 11.64
C GLY A 135 -12.13 0.01 11.09
N PHE A 136 -11.43 -1.14 11.04
CA PHE A 136 -10.09 -1.27 10.42
C PHE A 136 -10.14 -1.46 8.89
N MET A 137 -11.33 -1.65 8.33
CA MET A 137 -11.57 -1.76 6.91
C MET A 137 -12.86 -1.02 6.53
N ASP A 138 -12.95 -0.60 5.27
CA ASP A 138 -14.13 0.12 4.79
C ASP A 138 -15.34 -0.84 4.76
N ASN A 139 -16.51 -0.37 5.19
CA ASN A 139 -17.72 -1.18 5.14
C ASN A 139 -18.21 -1.31 3.69
N VAL A 140 -18.16 -2.52 3.15
CA VAL A 140 -18.59 -2.86 1.80
C VAL A 140 -19.70 -3.91 1.88
N PRO A 141 -20.79 -3.79 1.10
CA PRO A 141 -21.87 -4.77 1.11
C PRO A 141 -21.38 -6.20 0.89
N GLY A 142 -21.70 -7.10 1.82
CA GLY A 142 -21.33 -8.51 1.76
C GLY A 142 -20.03 -8.87 2.49
N ALA A 143 -19.30 -7.90 3.04
CA ALA A 143 -18.11 -8.16 3.84
C ALA A 143 -18.40 -8.96 5.11
N ASP A 144 -19.61 -8.84 5.68
CA ASP A 144 -20.04 -9.55 6.90
C ASP A 144 -19.97 -11.08 6.78
N LYS A 145 -20.00 -11.60 5.55
CA LYS A 145 -19.98 -13.05 5.25
C LYS A 145 -18.57 -13.64 5.19
N LEU A 146 -17.53 -12.81 5.22
CA LEU A 146 -16.14 -13.20 5.11
C LEU A 146 -15.58 -13.47 6.51
N THR A 147 -15.61 -14.74 6.91
CA THR A 147 -15.41 -15.20 8.30
C THR A 147 -14.24 -16.16 8.45
N ALA A 148 -13.46 -16.39 7.39
CA ALA A 148 -12.24 -17.16 7.50
C ALA A 148 -11.27 -16.45 8.46
N ASN A 149 -10.58 -17.25 9.27
CA ASN A 149 -9.56 -16.75 10.18
C ASN A 149 -8.20 -16.73 9.49
N MET A 150 -7.40 -15.71 9.79
CA MET A 150 -6.03 -15.57 9.30
C MET A 150 -5.11 -16.69 9.78
#